data_AF-A0A2P1QP97-F1
#
_entry.id   AF-A0A2P1QP97-F1
#
_cell.length_a   1.000
_cell.length_b   1.000
_cell.length_c   1.000
_cell.angle_alpha   90.00
_cell.angle_beta   90.00
_cell.angle_gamma   90.00
#
_symmetry.space_group_name_H-M   'P 1'
#
loop_
_entity.id
_entity.type
_entity.pdbx_description
1 polymer ?
#
loop_
_entity_poly.entity_id
_entity_poly.type
_entity_poly.pdbx_seq_one_letter_code
_entity_poly.pdbx_strand_id
1 'polypeptide(L)'
;MINALPDLKALVGVKPSDLDMNDSTQLTTGQTEFEEFLESVADNALTLIQSWGYSVPSTPYPRELRRAEILLVKAEIIEEHGLLDVVDPAEFQVGGQNGERRKMQKLSSDERGEKAASFRNRAYVTLFGRQPEPGPAFA
;
A
#
# COMPACT_ATOMS: atom_id res chain seq x y z
N MET A 1 -2.66 -7.14 -12.95
CA MET A 1 -1.87 -5.94 -12.55
C MET A 1 -1.74 -4.87 -13.63
N ILE A 2 -1.80 -3.60 -13.23
CA ILE A 2 -1.64 -2.39 -14.04
C ILE A 2 -0.15 -2.03 -14.18
N ASN A 3 0.62 -2.08 -13.08
CA ASN A 3 2.08 -2.00 -13.10
C ASN A 3 2.68 -3.39 -13.38
N ALA A 4 3.84 -3.41 -14.04
CA ALA A 4 4.63 -4.63 -14.12
C ALA A 4 5.16 -4.99 -12.73
N LEU A 5 5.28 -6.29 -12.43
CA LEU A 5 5.67 -6.76 -11.11
C LEU A 5 7.02 -6.20 -10.61
N PRO A 6 8.07 -6.07 -11.44
CA PRO A 6 9.33 -5.42 -11.02
C PRO A 6 9.15 -3.95 -10.65
N ASP A 7 8.31 -3.21 -11.37
CA ASP A 7 8.02 -1.80 -11.09
C ASP A 7 7.22 -1.68 -9.80
N LEU A 8 6.20 -2.54 -9.63
CA LEU A 8 5.36 -2.55 -8.44
C LEU A 8 6.23 -2.78 -7.19
N LYS A 9 7.08 -3.81 -7.22
CA LYS A 9 8.06 -4.14 -6.18
C LYS A 9 8.98 -2.97 -5.82
N ALA A 10 9.48 -2.25 -6.82
CA ALA A 10 10.31 -1.06 -6.59
C ALA A 10 9.52 0.12 -5.97
N LEU A 11 8.26 0.30 -6.38
CA LEU A 11 7.45 1.48 -6.03
C LEU A 11 6.67 1.33 -4.71
N VAL A 12 6.35 0.09 -4.31
CA VAL A 12 5.76 -0.17 -2.98
C VAL A 12 6.75 0.22 -1.87
N GLY A 13 8.04 0.00 -2.10
CA GLY A 13 9.11 0.40 -1.18
C GLY A 13 9.06 -0.36 0.16
N VAL A 14 8.57 -1.59 0.14
CA VAL A 14 8.50 -2.50 1.29
C VAL A 14 9.52 -3.60 1.09
N LYS A 15 10.28 -3.94 2.14
CA LYS A 15 11.17 -5.10 2.07
C LYS A 15 10.35 -6.36 2.33
N PRO A 16 10.51 -7.42 1.51
CA PRO A 16 9.84 -8.71 1.73
C PRO A 16 10.02 -9.27 3.14
N SER A 17 11.22 -9.10 3.71
CA SER A 17 11.55 -9.54 5.07
C SER A 17 10.74 -8.84 6.16
N ASP A 18 10.22 -7.64 5.89
CA ASP A 18 9.37 -6.91 6.86
C ASP A 18 7.96 -7.53 6.93
N LEU A 19 7.60 -8.36 5.95
CA LEU A 19 6.35 -9.12 5.88
C LEU A 19 6.56 -10.62 6.16
N ASP A 20 7.75 -11.02 6.61
CA ASP A 20 8.16 -12.42 6.79
C ASP A 20 8.11 -13.26 5.49
N MET A 21 8.28 -12.64 4.32
CA MET A 21 8.20 -13.29 3.00
C MET A 21 9.57 -13.48 2.34
N ASN A 22 9.72 -14.56 1.56
CA ASN A 22 10.90 -14.85 0.75
C ASN A 22 10.83 -14.19 -0.64
N ASP A 23 11.92 -13.56 -1.03
CA ASP A 23 12.06 -12.88 -2.32
C ASP A 23 13.33 -13.26 -3.10
N SER A 24 13.93 -14.39 -2.71
CA SER A 24 15.19 -14.89 -3.25
C SER A 24 15.03 -16.23 -3.98
N THR A 25 13.99 -16.99 -3.65
CA THR A 25 13.75 -18.33 -4.17
C THR A 25 12.47 -18.32 -5.00
N GLN A 26 12.57 -18.78 -6.24
CA GLN A 26 11.40 -18.97 -7.09
C GLN A 26 10.59 -20.18 -6.62
N LEU A 27 9.28 -19.99 -6.55
CA LEU A 27 8.29 -21.02 -6.35
C LEU A 27 8.07 -21.79 -7.67
N THR A 28 7.24 -22.83 -7.61
CA THR A 28 6.89 -23.65 -8.79
C THR A 28 6.17 -22.86 -9.88
N THR A 29 5.62 -21.70 -9.54
CA THR A 29 4.95 -20.75 -10.43
C THR A 29 5.94 -19.88 -11.22
N GLY A 30 7.23 -19.89 -10.84
CA GLY A 30 8.25 -19.03 -11.43
C GLY A 30 8.35 -17.63 -10.80
N GLN A 31 7.51 -17.33 -9.80
CA GLN A 31 7.54 -16.10 -8.99
C GLN A 31 8.12 -16.37 -7.61
N THR A 32 8.58 -15.33 -6.91
CA THR A 32 8.87 -15.43 -5.47
C THR A 32 7.59 -15.35 -4.64
N GLU A 33 7.65 -15.72 -3.36
CA GLU A 33 6.51 -15.58 -2.44
C GLU A 33 6.05 -14.12 -2.34
N PHE A 34 6.99 -13.17 -2.29
CA PHE A 34 6.66 -11.75 -2.30
C PHE A 34 6.01 -11.30 -3.61
N GLU A 35 6.43 -11.87 -4.73
CA GLU A 35 5.87 -11.57 -6.06
C GLU A 35 4.44 -12.10 -6.21
N GLU A 36 4.15 -13.33 -5.78
CA GLU A 36 2.77 -13.87 -5.74
C GLU A 36 1.87 -13.02 -4.84
N PHE A 37 2.38 -12.60 -3.68
CA PHE A 37 1.65 -11.72 -2.77
C PHE A 37 1.33 -10.36 -3.42
N LEU A 38 2.33 -9.71 -4.04
CA LEU A 38 2.12 -8.44 -4.73
C LEU A 38 1.12 -8.56 -5.89
N GLU A 39 1.13 -9.68 -6.61
CA GLU A 39 0.15 -9.95 -7.67
C GLU A 39 -1.27 -10.09 -7.11
N SER A 40 -1.45 -10.88 -6.05
CA SER A 40 -2.74 -11.04 -5.38
C SER A 40 -3.30 -9.70 -4.88
N VAL A 41 -2.47 -8.90 -4.21
CA VAL A 41 -2.88 -7.58 -3.69
C VAL A 41 -3.18 -6.59 -4.82
N ALA A 42 -2.43 -6.65 -5.93
CA ALA A 42 -2.71 -5.81 -7.09
C ALA A 42 -4.02 -6.19 -7.80
N ASP A 43 -4.41 -7.47 -7.77
CA ASP A 43 -5.72 -7.91 -8.28
C ASP A 43 -6.87 -7.45 -7.38
N ASN A 44 -6.67 -7.43 -6.06
CA ASN A 44 -7.60 -6.81 -5.11
C ASN A 44 -7.73 -5.29 -5.37
N ALA A 45 -6.61 -4.61 -5.61
CA ALA A 45 -6.59 -3.20 -5.98
C ALA A 45 -7.37 -2.94 -7.27
N LEU A 46 -7.19 -3.76 -8.31
CA LEU A 46 -7.94 -3.65 -9.56
C LEU A 46 -9.45 -3.85 -9.34
N THR A 47 -9.82 -4.86 -8.55
CA THR A 47 -11.22 -5.14 -8.20
C THR A 47 -11.86 -3.95 -7.47
N LEU A 48 -11.13 -3.34 -6.54
CA LEU A 48 -11.58 -2.15 -5.81
C LEU A 48 -11.74 -0.93 -6.73
N ILE A 49 -10.80 -0.70 -7.64
CA ILE A 49 -10.90 0.38 -8.64
C ILE A 49 -12.14 0.22 -9.52
N GLN A 50 -12.42 -1.01 -9.95
CA GLN A 50 -13.60 -1.33 -10.74
C GLN A 50 -14.90 -1.16 -9.93
N SER A 51 -14.91 -1.52 -8.64
CA SER A 51 -16.08 -1.36 -7.78
C SER A 51 -16.42 0.11 -7.51
N TRP A 52 -15.43 1.01 -7.58
CA TRP A 52 -15.66 2.47 -7.59
C TRP A 52 -16.27 3.00 -8.89
N GLY A 53 -16.48 2.15 -9.90
CA GLY A 53 -16.99 2.54 -11.21
C GLY A 53 -15.95 3.23 -12.09
N TYR A 54 -14.66 3.07 -11.81
CA TYR A 54 -13.60 3.60 -12.68
C TYR A 54 -13.48 2.75 -13.94
N SER A 55 -13.64 3.37 -15.11
CA SER A 55 -13.43 2.69 -16.39
C SER A 55 -11.95 2.52 -16.67
N VAL A 56 -11.43 1.31 -16.43
CA VAL A 56 -10.03 0.97 -16.70
C VAL A 56 -9.78 0.95 -18.22
N PRO A 57 -8.96 1.86 -18.78
CA PRO A 57 -8.66 1.88 -20.21
C PRO A 57 -7.71 0.73 -20.59
N SER A 58 -7.67 0.38 -21.87
CA SER A 58 -6.69 -0.56 -22.41
C SER A 58 -5.27 0.02 -22.39
N THR A 59 -4.27 -0.86 -22.38
CA THR A 59 -2.85 -0.48 -22.37
C THR A 59 -2.48 0.45 -23.53
N PRO A 60 -1.61 1.46 -23.32
CA PRO A 60 -0.86 1.74 -22.10
C PRO A 60 -1.70 2.40 -21.00
N TYR A 61 -1.51 1.95 -19.75
CA TYR A 61 -2.27 2.48 -18.63
C TYR A 61 -1.86 3.92 -18.25
N PRO A 62 -2.83 4.80 -17.96
CA PRO A 62 -2.57 6.14 -17.45
C PRO A 62 -1.70 6.14 -16.20
N ARG A 63 -0.96 7.24 -15.98
CA ARG A 63 -0.08 7.39 -14.82
C ARG A 63 -0.89 7.37 -13.51
N GLU A 64 -2.06 7.97 -13.53
CA GLU A 64 -3.00 8.08 -12.43
C GLU A 64 -3.46 6.69 -11.98
N LEU A 65 -3.78 5.83 -12.95
CA LEU A 65 -4.18 4.45 -12.70
C LEU A 65 -3.04 3.62 -12.10
N ARG A 66 -1.83 3.73 -12.66
CA ARG A 66 -0.63 3.09 -12.10
C ARG A 66 -0.33 3.57 -10.68
N ARG A 67 -0.50 4.87 -10.42
CA ARG A 67 -0.31 5.46 -9.08
C ARG A 67 -1.37 4.97 -8.10
N ALA A 68 -2.62 4.85 -8.53
CA ALA A 68 -3.71 4.37 -7.70
C ALA A 68 -3.47 2.92 -7.25
N GLU A 69 -3.02 2.04 -8.16
CA GLU A 69 -2.66 0.66 -7.80
C GLU A 69 -1.59 0.62 -6.70
N ILE A 70 -0.50 1.39 -6.84
CA ILE A 70 0.57 1.44 -5.82
C ILE A 70 0.04 1.90 -4.46
N LEU A 71 -0.86 2.90 -4.44
CA LEU A 71 -1.45 3.39 -3.20
C LEU A 71 -2.34 2.34 -2.54
N LEU A 72 -3.10 1.59 -3.33
CA LEU A 72 -3.97 0.52 -2.82
C LEU A 72 -3.18 -0.67 -2.31
N VAL A 73 -2.14 -1.09 -3.02
CA VAL A 73 -1.23 -2.14 -2.56
C VAL A 73 -0.58 -1.75 -1.22
N LYS A 74 -0.15 -0.48 -1.07
CA LYS A 74 0.34 0.02 0.22
C LYS A 74 -0.71 0.00 1.32
N ALA A 75 -1.98 0.27 0.99
CA ALA A 75 -3.06 0.23 1.97
C ALA A 75 -3.24 -1.19 2.53
N GLU A 76 -3.25 -2.18 1.65
CA GLU A 76 -3.43 -3.59 2.02
C GLU A 76 -2.26 -4.11 2.86
N ILE A 77 -1.03 -3.83 2.45
CA ILE A 77 0.17 -4.19 3.23
C ILE A 77 0.14 -3.59 4.64
N ILE A 78 -0.28 -2.33 4.78
CA ILE A 78 -0.35 -1.66 6.08
C ILE A 78 -1.44 -2.27 6.96
N GLU A 79 -2.60 -2.57 6.38
CA GLU A 79 -3.74 -3.14 7.11
C GLU A 79 -3.42 -4.55 7.61
N GLU A 80 -2.87 -5.41 6.74
CA GLU A 80 -2.60 -6.81 7.05
C GLU A 80 -1.34 -7.00 7.94
N HIS A 81 -0.23 -6.37 7.56
CA HIS A 81 1.06 -6.66 8.20
C HIS A 81 1.51 -5.59 9.19
N GLY A 82 0.99 -4.36 9.09
CA GLY A 82 1.41 -3.24 9.92
C GLY A 82 2.89 -2.91 9.71
N LEU A 83 3.20 -2.09 8.70
CA LEU A 83 4.58 -1.68 8.44
C LEU A 83 5.16 -0.91 9.64
N LEU A 84 6.40 -1.25 10.01
CA LEU A 84 7.15 -0.64 11.13
C LEU A 84 7.53 0.84 10.91
N ASP A 85 7.24 1.41 9.73
CA ASP A 85 7.72 2.72 9.28
C ASP A 85 6.64 3.81 9.21
N VAL A 86 5.73 3.86 10.18
CA VAL A 86 4.93 5.06 10.42
C VAL A 86 5.37 5.67 11.74
N VAL A 87 6.46 6.44 11.68
CA VAL A 87 6.87 7.34 12.75
C VAL A 87 5.68 8.25 13.05
N ASP A 88 5.13 8.16 14.26
CA ASP A 88 4.20 9.17 14.78
C ASP A 88 5.00 10.48 14.95
N PRO A 89 4.71 11.56 14.19
CA PRO A 89 5.36 12.84 14.39
C PRO A 89 5.08 13.43 15.79
N ALA A 90 4.15 12.87 16.58
CA ALA A 90 3.88 13.33 17.93
C ALA A 90 4.93 12.87 18.96
N GLU A 91 5.74 11.83 18.69
CA GLU A 91 6.82 11.38 19.59
C GLU A 91 8.18 12.01 19.24
N PHE A 92 8.25 13.33 19.07
CA PHE A 92 9.54 14.03 19.14
C PHE A 92 9.88 14.32 20.61
N GLN A 93 10.65 13.45 21.25
CA GLN A 93 11.31 13.80 22.50
C GLN A 93 12.66 14.45 22.18
N VAL A 94 12.69 15.79 22.17
CA VAL A 94 13.91 16.59 21.98
C VAL A 94 14.77 16.51 23.25
N GLY A 95 15.43 15.37 23.45
CA GLY A 95 16.36 15.13 24.56
C GLY A 95 17.76 15.62 24.22
N GLY A 96 18.29 16.53 25.04
CA GLY A 96 19.62 17.11 24.86
C GLY A 96 20.78 16.10 24.88
N GLN A 97 21.86 16.49 24.20
CA GLN A 97 23.25 16.00 24.22
C GLN A 97 23.56 14.52 23.92
N ASN A 98 22.58 13.60 23.90
CA ASN A 98 22.78 12.21 23.49
C ASN A 98 21.77 11.84 22.40
N GLY A 99 22.28 11.37 21.26
CA GLY A 99 21.57 11.22 19.99
C GLY A 99 20.13 10.67 20.05
N GLU A 100 19.33 11.14 19.10
CA GLU A 100 17.93 10.79 18.87
C GLU A 100 17.67 9.28 19.07
N ARG A 101 17.00 8.90 20.15
CA ARG A 101 16.45 7.54 20.30
C ARG A 101 15.01 7.55 19.82
N ARG A 102 14.82 7.08 18.58
CA ARG A 102 13.48 6.86 18.00
C ARG A 102 12.91 5.57 18.56
N LYS A 103 11.75 5.65 19.20
CA LYS A 103 11.02 4.46 19.62
C LYS A 103 10.11 4.05 18.47
N MET A 104 10.50 3.03 17.71
CA MET A 104 9.64 2.46 16.67
C MET A 104 8.51 1.72 17.38
N GLN A 105 7.29 2.24 17.30
CA GLN A 105 6.09 1.56 17.79
C GLN A 105 5.32 0.97 16.62
N LYS A 106 4.90 -0.29 16.73
CA LYS A 106 3.97 -0.90 15.77
C LYS A 106 2.61 -0.23 15.92
N LEU A 107 2.02 0.20 14.80
CA LEU A 107 0.65 0.71 14.79
C LEU A 107 -0.32 -0.33 15.36
N SER A 108 -1.28 0.14 16.16
CA SER A 108 -2.46 -0.62 16.57
C SER A 108 -3.35 -0.95 15.37
N SER A 109 -4.29 -1.86 15.56
CA SER A 109 -5.22 -2.26 14.47
C SER A 109 -6.01 -1.06 13.92
N ASP A 110 -6.48 -0.18 14.80
CA ASP A 110 -7.28 0.99 14.42
C ASP A 110 -6.44 2.00 13.63
N GLU A 111 -5.21 2.28 14.08
CA GLU A 111 -4.28 3.18 13.38
C GLU A 111 -3.88 2.63 12.00
N ARG A 112 -3.76 1.31 11.85
CA ARG A 112 -3.55 0.68 10.53
C ARG A 112 -4.73 0.89 9.62
N GLY A 113 -5.95 0.69 10.13
CA GLY A 113 -7.19 0.93 9.38
C GLY A 113 -7.31 2.37 8.91
N GLU A 114 -7.07 3.35 9.80
CA GLU A 114 -7.07 4.76 9.44
C GLU A 114 -6.01 5.11 8.38
N LYS A 115 -4.81 4.54 8.51
CA LYS A 115 -3.72 4.76 7.55
C LYS A 115 -4.05 4.13 6.19
N ALA A 116 -4.55 2.90 6.17
CA ALA A 116 -4.99 2.22 4.97
C ALA A 116 -6.12 3.00 4.28
N ALA A 117 -7.11 3.48 5.05
CA ALA A 117 -8.17 4.36 4.55
C ALA A 117 -7.62 5.66 3.93
N SER A 118 -6.59 6.28 4.54
CA SER A 118 -5.92 7.45 3.96
C SER A 118 -5.31 7.14 2.58
N PHE A 119 -4.67 5.98 2.41
CA PHE A 119 -4.14 5.54 1.12
C PHE A 119 -5.25 5.27 0.09
N ARG A 120 -6.33 4.59 0.50
CA ARG A 120 -7.53 4.35 -0.35
C ARG A 120 -8.14 5.66 -0.83
N ASN A 121 -8.34 6.63 0.07
CA ASN A 121 -8.87 7.95 -0.26
C ASN A 121 -7.97 8.71 -1.24
N ARG A 122 -6.64 8.65 -1.04
CA ARG A 122 -5.68 9.25 -1.98
C ARG A 122 -5.70 8.57 -3.35
N ALA A 123 -5.90 7.25 -3.41
CA ALA A 123 -6.05 6.52 -4.66
C ALA A 123 -7.33 6.95 -5.38
N TYR A 124 -8.44 7.03 -4.66
CA TYR A 124 -9.71 7.54 -5.19
C TYR A 124 -9.58 8.96 -5.74
N VAL A 125 -9.02 9.89 -4.97
CA VAL A 125 -8.76 11.27 -5.43
C VAL A 125 -7.84 11.31 -6.65
N THR A 126 -6.85 10.41 -6.73
CA THR A 126 -5.96 10.33 -7.90
C THR A 126 -6.72 9.95 -9.17
N LEU A 127 -7.74 9.08 -9.05
CA LEU A 127 -8.53 8.62 -10.19
C LEU A 127 -9.65 9.57 -10.58
N PHE A 128 -10.32 10.17 -9.59
CA PHE A 128 -11.57 10.93 -9.81
C PHE A 128 -11.43 12.44 -9.60
N GLY A 129 -10.29 12.92 -9.08
CA GLY A 129 -10.05 14.34 -8.79
C GLY A 129 -10.90 14.90 -7.64
N ARG A 130 -11.62 14.06 -6.91
CA ARG A 130 -12.53 14.44 -5.82
C ARG A 130 -12.46 13.43 -4.67
N GLN A 131 -12.87 13.85 -3.47
CA GLN A 131 -13.01 12.94 -2.33
C GLN A 131 -14.16 11.95 -2.57
N PRO A 132 -14.10 10.72 -2.03
CA PRO A 132 -15.25 9.83 -2.03
C PRO A 132 -16.40 10.48 -1.28
N GLU A 133 -17.61 10.35 -1.80
CA GLU A 133 -18.80 10.80 -1.08
C GLU A 133 -19.00 9.91 0.15
N PRO A 134 -19.35 10.47 1.32
CA PRO A 134 -19.71 9.67 2.48
C PRO A 134 -20.98 8.89 2.15
N GLY A 135 -20.78 7.62 1.80
CA GLY A 135 -21.82 6.67 1.45
C GLY A 135 -21.60 5.36 2.21
N PRO A 136 -22.62 4.48 2.25
CA PRO A 136 -22.63 3.30 3.11
C PRO A 136 -21.59 2.21 2.77
N ALA A 137 -20.72 2.43 1.77
CA ALA A 137 -19.75 1.46 1.27
C ALA A 137 -18.33 1.63 1.83
N PHE A 138 -18.08 2.67 2.62
CA PHE A 138 -16.79 2.90 3.28
C PHE A 138 -17.01 2.98 4.80
N ALA A 139 -17.27 1.83 5.40
CA ALA A 139 -17.29 1.60 6.83
C ALA A 139 -16.59 0.26 7.12
#